data_AF-A0A9D6I6S5-F1
#
_entry.id   AF-A0A9D6I6S5-F1
#
_cell.length_a   1.000
_cell.length_b   1.000
_cell.length_c   1.000
_cell.angle_alpha   90.00
_cell.angle_beta   90.00
_cell.angle_gamma   90.00
#
_symmetry.space_group_name_H-M   'P 1'
#
loop_
_entity.id
_entity.type
_entity.pdbx_description
1 polymer ?
#
loop_
_entity_poly.entity_id
_entity_poly.type
_entity_poly.pdbx_seq_one_letter_code
_entity_poly.pdbx_strand_id
1 'polypeptide(L)'
;MASHGRPNYVAIWGWLVALMILGLAASFLPGARGLAVALIFATAVAKALLVALNYMHLKFEPRLIYAIAIVPVLFVLMLIVALFPDFIFSR
;
A
#
# COMPACT_ATOMS: atom_id res chain seq x y z
N MET A 1 -1.85 35.56 13.87
CA MET A 1 -2.54 34.30 14.17
C MET A 1 -1.85 33.21 13.37
N ALA A 2 -0.92 32.47 13.98
CA ALA A 2 -0.20 31.42 13.27
C ALA A 2 -1.18 30.27 12.98
N SER A 3 -1.56 30.12 11.71
CA SER A 3 -2.35 29.00 11.22
C SER A 3 -1.55 27.71 11.45
N HIS A 4 -1.81 27.01 12.56
CA HIS A 4 -1.18 25.74 12.86
C HIS A 4 -1.60 24.75 11.77
N GLY A 5 -0.71 24.52 10.80
CA GLY A 5 -0.97 23.73 9.60
C GLY A 5 -1.30 22.28 9.95
N ARG A 6 -2.58 22.00 10.14
CA ARG A 6 -3.06 20.62 10.29
C ARG A 6 -2.83 19.88 8.98
N PRO A 7 -2.41 18.61 9.01
CA PRO A 7 -2.31 17.80 7.80
C PRO A 7 -3.63 17.85 7.05
N ASN A 8 -3.60 18.23 5.77
CA ASN A 8 -4.82 18.30 4.97
C ASN A 8 -5.22 16.88 4.54
N TYR A 9 -5.98 16.20 5.39
CA TYR A 9 -6.48 14.85 5.12
C TYR A 9 -7.30 14.78 3.82
N VAL A 10 -8.02 15.84 3.46
CA VAL A 10 -8.80 15.90 2.20
C VAL A 10 -7.88 15.83 0.98
N ALA A 11 -6.71 16.48 1.02
CA ALA A 11 -5.73 16.38 -0.06
C ALA A 11 -5.19 14.94 -0.22
N ILE A 12 -4.93 14.26 0.90
CA ILE A 12 -4.42 12.88 0.90
C ILE A 12 -5.49 11.90 0.41
N TRP A 13 -6.74 12.11 0.84
CA TRP A 13 -7.89 11.39 0.30
C TRP A 13 -8.00 11.54 -1.22
N GLY A 14 -7.85 12.76 -1.74
CA GLY A 14 -7.86 13.01 -3.20
C GLY A 14 -6.77 12.21 -3.93
N TRP A 15 -5.57 12.13 -3.34
CA TRP A 15 -4.50 11.30 -3.90
C TRP A 15 -4.81 9.80 -3.86
N LEU A 16 -5.43 9.30 -2.79
CA LEU A 16 -5.88 7.90 -2.71
C LEU A 16 -6.89 7.56 -3.80
N VAL A 17 -7.85 8.46 -4.06
CA VAL A 17 -8.83 8.31 -5.14
C VAL A 17 -8.13 8.32 -6.50
N ALA A 18 -7.18 9.22 -6.72
CA ALA A 18 -6.40 9.25 -7.97
C ALA A 18 -5.62 7.93 -8.18
N LEU A 19 -4.94 7.43 -7.16
CA LEU A 19 -4.24 6.14 -7.21
C LEU A 19 -5.19 4.94 -7.41
N MET A 20 -6.43 5.03 -6.91
CA MET A 20 -7.46 4.03 -7.16
C MET A 20 -7.85 4.01 -8.64
N ILE A 21 -8.15 5.18 -9.21
CA ILE A 21 -8.51 5.32 -10.64
C ILE A 21 -7.35 4.86 -11.53
N LEU A 22 -6.10 5.21 -11.20
CA LEU A 22 -4.92 4.75 -11.93
C LEU A 22 -4.77 3.22 -11.89
N GLY A 23 -4.97 2.61 -10.72
CA GLY A 23 -4.94 1.15 -10.60
C GLY A 23 -6.06 0.47 -11.40
N LEU A 24 -7.25 1.07 -11.43
CA LEU A 24 -8.37 0.59 -12.24
C LEU A 24 -8.07 0.72 -13.74
N ALA A 25 -7.58 1.89 -14.19
CA ALA A 25 -7.17 2.11 -15.57
C ALA A 25 -6.07 1.14 -16.01
N ALA A 26 -5.09 0.86 -15.14
CA ALA A 26 -4.05 -0.13 -15.41
C ALA A 26 -4.60 -1.53 -15.66
N SER A 27 -5.74 -1.89 -15.06
CA SER A 27 -6.38 -3.20 -15.29
C SER A 27 -6.99 -3.35 -16.69
N PHE A 28 -7.28 -2.24 -17.37
CA PHE A 28 -7.83 -2.22 -18.73
C PHE A 28 -6.76 -2.09 -19.82
N LEU A 29 -5.46 -2.04 -19.49
CA LEU A 29 -4.40 -1.93 -20.50
C LEU A 29 -4.31 -3.21 -21.35
N PRO A 30 -4.57 -3.15 -22.68
CA PRO A 30 -4.47 -4.30 -23.54
C PRO A 30 -3.00 -4.60 -23.88
N GLY A 31 -2.64 -5.89 -24.00
CA GLY A 31 -1.36 -6.35 -24.54
C GLY A 31 -0.14 -6.25 -23.62
N ALA A 32 -0.18 -5.49 -22.52
CA ALA A 32 0.96 -5.27 -21.64
C ALA A 32 0.74 -5.83 -20.21
N ARG A 33 0.47 -7.13 -20.09
CA ARG A 33 0.10 -7.77 -18.81
C ARG A 33 1.13 -7.56 -17.71
N GLY A 34 2.43 -7.65 -18.01
CA GLY A 34 3.49 -7.41 -17.04
C GLY A 34 3.52 -5.97 -16.52
N LEU A 35 3.37 -5.00 -17.42
CA LEU A 35 3.31 -3.58 -17.07
C LEU A 35 2.05 -3.27 -16.23
N ALA A 36 0.90 -3.82 -16.62
CA ALA A 36 -0.34 -3.67 -15.88
C ALA A 36 -0.21 -4.19 -14.44
N VAL A 37 0.37 -5.38 -14.26
CA VAL A 37 0.63 -5.95 -12.92
C VAL A 37 1.56 -5.05 -12.12
N ALA A 38 2.68 -4.61 -12.70
CA ALA A 38 3.63 -3.73 -12.02
C ALA A 38 2.99 -2.42 -11.55
N LEU A 39 2.17 -1.77 -12.40
CA LEU A 39 1.44 -0.55 -12.06
C LEU A 39 0.40 -0.77 -10.96
N ILE A 40 -0.33 -1.88 -11.00
CA ILE A 40 -1.33 -2.22 -9.98
C ILE A 40 -0.64 -2.39 -8.62
N PHE A 41 0.46 -3.14 -8.56
CA PHE A 41 1.22 -3.31 -7.31
C PHE A 41 1.87 -2.00 -6.83
N ALA A 42 2.46 -1.22 -7.74
CA ALA A 42 3.05 0.06 -7.39
C ALA A 42 2.03 1.03 -6.79
N THR A 43 0.83 1.14 -7.40
CA THR A 43 -0.24 1.97 -6.85
C THR A 43 -0.76 1.43 -5.53
N ALA A 44 -0.85 0.10 -5.34
CA ALA A 44 -1.23 -0.53 -4.08
C ALA A 44 -0.26 -0.18 -2.94
N VAL A 45 1.05 -0.32 -3.17
CA VAL A 45 2.09 0.02 -2.18
C VAL A 45 2.05 1.52 -1.85
N ALA A 46 1.93 2.39 -2.86
CA ALA A 46 1.83 3.83 -2.64
C ALA A 46 0.61 4.21 -1.78
N LYS A 47 -0.55 3.60 -2.03
CA LYS A 47 -1.77 3.80 -1.21
C LYS A 47 -1.53 3.35 0.23
N ALA A 48 -0.98 2.15 0.43
CA ALA A 48 -0.70 1.61 1.77
C ALA A 48 0.23 2.54 2.57
N LEU A 49 1.29 3.05 1.93
CA LEU A 49 2.22 3.99 2.57
C LEU A 49 1.57 5.31 2.93
N LEU A 50 0.72 5.87 2.06
CA LEU A 50 -0.01 7.10 2.37
C LEU A 50 -0.97 6.93 3.55
N VAL A 51 -1.64 5.78 3.63
CA VAL A 51 -2.49 5.44 4.78
C VAL A 51 -1.66 5.29 6.06
N ALA A 52 -0.58 4.52 6.01
CA ALA A 52 0.29 4.30 7.16
C ALA A 52 0.88 5.61 7.71
N LEU A 53 1.39 6.48 6.83
CA LEU A 53 2.07 7.71 7.24
C LEU A 53 1.11 8.81 7.70
N ASN A 54 -0.12 8.87 7.15
CA ASN A 54 -1.01 10.02 7.36
C ASN A 54 -2.30 9.69 8.11
N TYR A 55 -2.91 8.52 7.91
CA TYR A 55 -4.18 8.16 8.56
C TYR A 55 -4.00 7.28 9.80
N MET A 56 -2.93 6.48 9.84
CA MET A 56 -2.57 5.69 11.02
C MET A 56 -1.60 6.45 11.96
N HIS A 57 -1.32 7.73 11.65
CA HIS A 57 -0.45 8.63 12.41
C HIS A 57 0.96 8.12 12.74
N LEU A 58 1.43 7.02 12.12
CA LEU A 58 2.73 6.40 12.47
C LEU A 58 3.89 7.39 12.41
N LYS A 59 3.85 8.37 11.52
CA LYS A 59 4.92 9.38 11.31
C LYS A 59 5.42 10.04 12.60
N PHE A 60 4.59 10.13 13.64
CA PHE A 60 4.93 10.77 14.92
C PHE A 60 4.97 9.80 16.11
N GLU A 61 4.84 8.50 15.86
CA GLU A 61 4.73 7.48 16.91
C GLU A 61 6.09 6.89 17.32
N PRO A 62 6.20 6.31 18.52
CA PRO A 62 7.41 5.62 18.97
C PRO A 62 7.78 4.42 18.08
N ARG A 63 9.07 4.08 18.03
CA ARG A 63 9.61 2.94 17.26
C ARG A 63 8.90 1.60 17.54
N LEU A 64 8.34 1.43 18.74
CA LEU A 64 7.58 0.23 19.10
C LEU A 64 6.30 0.06 18.27
N ILE A 65 5.58 1.15 17.98
CA ILE A 65 4.36 1.11 17.16
C ILE A 65 4.69 0.69 15.72
N TYR A 66 5.81 1.17 15.19
CA TYR A 66 6.34 0.72 13.90
C TYR A 66 6.64 -0.78 13.90
N ALA A 67 7.27 -1.30 14.95
CA ALA A 67 7.55 -2.73 15.06
C ALA A 67 6.24 -3.55 15.07
N ILE A 68 5.24 -3.13 15.84
CA ILE A 68 3.92 -3.79 15.89
C ILE A 68 3.21 -3.76 14.53
N ALA A 69 3.36 -2.70 13.74
CA ALA A 69 2.80 -2.61 12.40
C ALA A 69 3.55 -3.45 11.36
N ILE A 70 4.89 -3.53 11.46
CA ILE A 70 5.75 -4.21 10.47
C ILE A 70 5.75 -5.74 10.66
N VAL A 71 5.74 -6.23 11.90
CA VAL A 71 5.74 -7.68 12.21
C VAL A 71 4.63 -8.45 11.49
N PRO A 72 3.34 -8.07 11.55
CA PRO A 72 2.29 -8.80 10.85
C PRO A 72 2.44 -8.75 9.33
N VAL A 73 2.94 -7.63 8.77
CA VAL A 73 3.21 -7.53 7.33
C VAL A 73 4.30 -8.51 6.91
N LEU A 74 5.41 -8.58 7.66
CA LEU A 74 6.48 -9.54 7.39
C LEU A 74 5.99 -10.99 7.55
N PHE A 75 5.15 -11.25 8.55
CA PHE A 75 4.59 -12.58 8.76
C PHE A 75 3.72 -13.01 7.57
N VAL A 76 2.86 -12.13 7.05
CA VAL A 76 2.05 -12.42 5.85
C VAL A 76 2.94 -12.65 4.62
N LEU A 77 3.99 -11.83 4.42
CA LEU A 77 4.92 -12.02 3.31
C LEU A 77 5.66 -13.37 3.43
N MET A 78 6.07 -13.75 4.63
CA MET A 78 6.70 -15.04 4.91
C MET A 78 5.75 -16.18 4.59
N LEU A 79 4.48 -16.10 5.03
CA LEU A 79 3.46 -17.10 4.72
C LEU A 79 3.21 -17.22 3.21
N ILE A 80 3.14 -16.10 2.48
CA ILE A 80 2.98 -16.14 1.02
C ILE A 80 4.13 -16.92 0.39
N VAL A 81 5.38 -16.64 0.76
CA VAL A 81 6.55 -17.34 0.19
C VAL A 81 6.60 -18.81 0.62
N ALA A 82 6.27 -19.10 1.89
CA ALA A 82 6.29 -20.46 2.43
C ALA A 82 5.21 -21.36 1.82
N LEU A 83 4.00 -20.83 1.59
CA LEU A 83 2.89 -21.59 1.02
C LEU A 83 2.89 -21.59 -0.52
N PHE A 84 3.61 -20.67 -1.16
CA PHE A 84 3.75 -20.63 -2.62
C PHE A 84 4.15 -21.98 -3.26
N PRO A 85 5.17 -22.71 -2.77
CA PRO A 85 5.51 -24.02 -3.30
C PRO A 85 4.36 -25.02 -3.11
N ASP A 86 3.69 -25.06 -1.96
CA ASP A 86 2.60 -26.01 -1.71
C ASP A 86 1.48 -25.86 -2.75
N PHE A 87 1.08 -24.63 -3.09
CA PHE A 87 0.06 -24.40 -4.12
C PHE A 87 0.49 -24.77 -5.54
N ILE A 88 1.79 -24.75 -5.83
CA ILE A 88 2.33 -25.03 -7.16
C ILE A 88 2.63 -26.52 -7.34
N PHE A 89 3.25 -27.13 -6.34
CA PHE A 89 3.71 -28.52 -6.38
C PHE A 89 2.64 -29.53 -5.93
N SER A 90 1.60 -29.11 -5.20
CA SER A 90 0.50 -30.01 -4.78
C SER A 90 -0.52 -30.31 -5.89
N ARG A 91 -0.12 -30.28 -7.17
CA ARG A 91 -0.92 -30.79 -8.29
C ARG A 91 -0.71 -32.28 -8.51
#